data_AF-A0A139CW80-F1
#
_entry.id   AF-A0A139CW80-F1
#
_cell.length_a   1.000
_cell.length_b   1.000
_cell.length_c   1.000
_cell.angle_alpha   90.00
_cell.angle_beta   90.00
_cell.angle_gamma   90.00
#
_symmetry.space_group_name_H-M   'P 1'
#
loop_
_entity.id
_entity.type
_entity.pdbx_description
1 polymer ?
#
loop_
_entity_poly.entity_id
_entity_poly.type
_entity_poly.pdbx_seq_one_letter_code
_entity_poly.pdbx_strand_id
1 'polypeptide(L)'
;MDKWDIYQKAIEKWGAESQFGMAQEEAAELIRAISKVLRGKESNIEEEIADVEIMLEQLRLMLDEVKIEKEKQRKLNRLEKLVIGSESCENA
;
A
#
# COMPACT_ATOMS: atom_id res chain seq x y z
N MET A 1 3.98 21.37 -11.07
CA MET A 1 3.04 20.25 -11.19
C MET A 1 3.18 19.49 -9.91
N ASP A 2 2.12 19.45 -9.11
CA ASP A 2 2.13 18.67 -7.88
C ASP A 2 1.92 17.18 -8.20
N LYS A 3 1.96 16.32 -7.18
CA LYS A 3 1.78 14.88 -7.39
C LYS A 3 0.36 14.52 -7.87
N TRP A 4 -0.64 15.29 -7.46
CA TRP A 4 -2.04 15.05 -7.82
C TRP A 4 -2.30 15.34 -9.30
N ASP A 5 -1.70 16.42 -9.82
CA ASP A 5 -1.68 16.73 -11.24
C ASP A 5 -1.06 15.59 -12.07
N ILE A 6 0.02 14.98 -11.58
CA ILE A 6 0.71 13.86 -12.24
C ILE A 6 -0.21 12.63 -12.29
N TYR A 7 -0.82 12.29 -11.15
CA TYR A 7 -1.74 11.16 -11.04
C TYR A 7 -2.97 11.33 -11.91
N GLN A 8 -3.57 12.52 -11.91
CA GLN A 8 -4.73 12.80 -12.76
C GLN A 8 -4.38 12.63 -14.24
N LYS A 9 -3.23 13.16 -14.68
CA LYS A 9 -2.76 12.98 -16.07
C LYS A 9 -2.48 11.51 -16.41
N ALA A 10 -1.97 10.73 -15.47
CA ALA A 10 -1.74 9.30 -15.66
C ALA A 10 -3.07 8.55 -15.87
N ILE A 11 -4.06 8.84 -15.01
CA ILE A 11 -5.40 8.25 -15.10
C ILE A 11 -6.08 8.66 -16.42
N GLU A 12 -6.01 9.94 -16.81
CA GLU A 12 -6.58 10.45 -18.07
C GLU A 12 -5.89 9.83 -19.30
N LYS A 13 -4.58 9.60 -19.25
CA LYS A 13 -3.79 9.09 -20.38
C LYS A 13 -3.97 7.59 -20.61
N TRP A 14 -4.00 6.80 -19.54
CA TRP A 14 -3.97 5.33 -19.64
C TRP A 14 -5.29 4.67 -19.24
N GLY A 15 -6.18 5.38 -18.54
CA GLY A 15 -7.48 4.88 -18.12
C GLY A 15 -7.42 4.00 -16.87
N ALA A 16 -8.60 3.81 -16.27
CA ALA A 16 -8.75 3.16 -14.96
C ALA A 16 -8.26 1.70 -14.94
N GLU A 17 -8.59 0.90 -15.97
CA GLU A 17 -8.22 -0.52 -16.03
C GLU A 17 -6.69 -0.71 -16.01
N SER A 18 -5.96 0.11 -16.77
CA SER A 18 -4.49 0.09 -16.77
C SER A 18 -3.89 0.46 -15.41
N GLN A 19 -4.51 1.38 -14.66
CA GLN A 19 -4.04 1.72 -13.31
C GLN A 19 -4.21 0.56 -12.32
N PHE A 20 -5.30 -0.22 -12.43
CA PHE A 20 -5.45 -1.44 -11.63
C PHE A 20 -4.42 -2.50 -11.99
N GLY A 21 -4.15 -2.69 -13.29
CA GLY A 21 -3.10 -3.60 -13.76
C GLY A 21 -1.72 -3.22 -13.22
N MET A 22 -1.36 -1.93 -13.34
CA MET A 22 -0.10 -1.42 -12.81
C MET A 22 0.00 -1.62 -11.30
N ALA A 23 -1.04 -1.29 -10.53
CA ALA A 23 -1.04 -1.51 -9.08
C ALA A 23 -0.87 -3.00 -8.70
N GLN A 24 -1.37 -3.92 -9.51
CA GLN A 24 -1.15 -5.36 -9.33
C GLN A 24 0.29 -5.76 -9.63
N GLU A 25 0.90 -5.18 -10.67
CA GLU A 25 2.31 -5.42 -11.03
C GLU A 25 3.24 -4.94 -9.91
N GLU A 26 3.10 -3.69 -9.45
CA GLU A 26 3.94 -3.14 -8.36
C GLU A 26 3.78 -3.94 -7.07
N ALA A 27 2.57 -4.38 -6.73
CA ALA A 27 2.35 -5.25 -5.58
C ALA A 27 3.07 -6.60 -5.72
N ALA A 28 3.16 -7.17 -6.93
CA ALA A 28 3.89 -8.40 -7.20
C ALA A 28 5.41 -8.20 -7.11
N GLU A 29 5.91 -7.05 -7.57
CA GLU A 29 7.32 -6.69 -7.45
C GLU A 29 7.74 -6.48 -5.99
N LEU A 30 6.90 -5.82 -5.18
CA LEU A 30 7.08 -5.72 -3.74
C LEU A 30 7.10 -7.09 -3.05
N ILE A 31 6.21 -8.02 -3.41
CA ILE A 31 6.23 -9.40 -2.89
C ILE A 31 7.57 -10.08 -3.21
N ARG A 32 8.09 -9.89 -4.44
CA ARG A 32 9.38 -10.43 -4.88
C ARG A 32 10.54 -9.83 -4.08
N ALA A 33 10.54 -8.52 -3.85
CA ALA A 33 11.55 -7.82 -3.06
C ALA A 33 11.55 -8.27 -1.60
N ILE A 34 10.38 -8.32 -0.96
CA ILE A 34 10.23 -8.89 0.40
C ILE A 34 10.81 -10.31 0.45
N SER A 35 10.53 -11.15 -0.56
CA SER A 35 11.08 -12.50 -0.62
C SER A 35 12.61 -12.53 -0.74
N LYS A 36 13.24 -11.55 -1.40
CA LYS A 36 14.71 -11.42 -1.43
C LYS A 36 15.25 -11.06 -0.05
N VAL A 37 14.66 -10.05 0.62
CA VAL A 37 15.01 -9.63 1.98
C VAL A 37 14.94 -10.80 2.96
N LEU A 38 13.84 -11.56 2.95
CA LEU A 38 13.65 -12.72 3.83
C LEU A 38 14.66 -13.86 3.61
N ARG A 39 15.31 -13.90 2.44
CA ARG A 39 16.39 -14.87 2.13
C ARG A 39 17.79 -14.29 2.36
N GLY A 40 17.90 -13.11 2.97
CA GLY A 40 19.18 -12.41 3.20
C GLY A 40 19.85 -11.99 1.90
N LYS A 41 19.09 -11.77 0.82
CA LYS A 41 19.60 -11.30 -0.47
C LYS A 41 19.43 -9.79 -0.58
N GLU A 42 20.31 -9.16 -1.34
CA GLU A 42 20.14 -7.77 -1.77
C GLU A 42 18.79 -7.59 -2.45
N SER A 43 18.13 -6.47 -2.14
CA SER A 43 16.79 -6.14 -2.59
C SER A 43 16.67 -4.65 -2.77
N ASN A 44 15.83 -4.23 -3.71
CA ASN A 44 15.38 -2.87 -3.95
C ASN A 44 14.04 -2.60 -3.23
N ILE A 45 13.87 -3.09 -2.00
CA ILE A 45 12.55 -3.10 -1.34
C ILE A 45 11.98 -1.69 -1.12
N GLU A 46 12.84 -0.70 -0.90
CA GLU A 46 12.46 0.69 -0.72
C GLU A 46 11.86 1.30 -2.01
N GLU A 47 12.37 0.91 -3.17
CA GLU A 47 11.85 1.31 -4.49
C GLU A 47 10.45 0.75 -4.69
N GLU A 48 10.30 -0.56 -4.51
CA GLU A 48 9.01 -1.25 -4.69
C GLU A 48 7.94 -0.77 -3.69
N ILE A 49 8.34 -0.35 -2.48
CA ILE A 49 7.42 0.30 -1.53
C ILE A 49 6.92 1.63 -2.10
N ALA A 50 7.83 2.47 -2.62
CA ALA A 50 7.47 3.76 -3.17
C ALA A 50 6.53 3.62 -4.40
N ASP A 51 6.80 2.63 -5.26
CA ASP A 51 5.97 2.36 -6.43
C ASP A 51 4.56 1.91 -6.03
N VAL A 52 4.45 1.01 -5.05
CA VAL A 52 3.14 0.62 -4.49
C VAL A 52 2.43 1.80 -3.82
N GLU A 53 3.12 2.66 -3.07
CA GLU A 53 2.53 3.85 -2.45
C GLU A 53 1.94 4.80 -3.50
N ILE A 54 2.68 5.08 -4.57
CA ILE A 54 2.21 5.90 -5.71
C ILE A 54 0.96 5.29 -6.32
N MET A 55 0.97 3.98 -6.59
CA MET A 55 -0.18 3.31 -7.19
C MET A 55 -1.40 3.30 -6.25
N LEU A 56 -1.21 3.10 -4.95
CA LEU A 56 -2.29 3.20 -3.97
C LEU A 56 -2.89 4.61 -3.90
N GLU A 57 -2.08 5.66 -4.00
CA GLU A 57 -2.57 7.04 -4.08
C GLU A 57 -3.41 7.28 -5.35
N GLN A 58 -2.97 6.76 -6.51
CA GLN A 58 -3.75 6.83 -7.74
C GLN A 58 -5.09 6.07 -7.64
N LEU A 59 -5.10 4.87 -7.07
CA LEU A 59 -6.32 4.10 -6.86
C LEU A 59 -7.30 4.82 -5.92
N ARG A 60 -6.81 5.53 -4.90
CA ARG A 60 -7.64 6.34 -3.99
C ARG A 60 -8.33 7.50 -4.70
N LEU A 61 -7.71 8.10 -5.72
CA LEU A 61 -8.37 9.12 -6.56
C LEU A 61 -9.49 8.53 -7.42
N MET A 62 -9.38 7.26 -7.79
CA MET A 62 -10.34 6.57 -8.66
C MET A 62 -11.49 5.91 -7.89
N LEU A 63 -11.31 5.69 -6.59
CA LEU A 63 -12.22 4.94 -5.73
C LEU A 63 -12.78 5.81 -4.59
N ASP A 64 -13.62 5.22 -3.76
CA ASP A 64 -14.22 5.90 -2.61
C ASP A 64 -13.21 6.01 -1.45
N GLU A 65 -12.51 7.15 -1.40
CA GLU A 65 -11.53 7.49 -0.37
C GLU A 65 -12.12 7.43 1.05
N VAL A 66 -13.38 7.83 1.24
CA VAL A 66 -14.05 7.80 2.55
C VAL A 66 -14.23 6.36 3.03
N LYS A 67 -14.65 5.46 2.13
CA LYS A 67 -14.77 4.03 2.43
C LYS A 67 -13.42 3.39 2.72
N ILE A 68 -12.38 3.74 1.95
CA ILE A 68 -11.02 3.23 2.16
C ILE A 68 -10.49 3.66 3.53
N GLU A 69 -10.64 4.94 3.91
CA GLU A 69 -10.14 5.43 5.18
C GLU A 69 -10.90 4.83 6.38
N LYS A 70 -12.22 4.66 6.25
CA LYS A 70 -13.02 3.93 7.23
C LYS A 70 -12.51 2.49 7.44
N GLU A 71 -12.20 1.79 6.35
CA GLU A 71 -11.65 0.43 6.40
C GLU A 71 -10.23 0.39 7.01
N LYS A 72 -9.38 1.37 6.69
CA LYS A 72 -8.05 1.53 7.27
C LYS A 72 -8.13 1.76 8.77
N GLN A 73 -8.95 2.70 9.24
CA GLN A 73 -9.13 2.98 10.66
C GLN A 73 -9.66 1.75 11.42
N ARG A 74 -10.62 1.03 10.84
CA ARG A 74 -11.14 -0.23 11.43
C ARG A 74 -10.03 -1.26 11.63
N LYS A 75 -9.13 -1.43 10.65
CA LYS A 75 -8.01 -2.37 10.71
C LYS A 75 -6.94 -1.91 11.71
N LEU A 76 -6.63 -0.62 11.76
CA LEU A 76 -5.70 -0.04 12.75
C LEU A 76 -6.21 -0.24 14.17
N ASN A 77 -7.48 0.08 14.45
CA ASN A 77 -8.09 -0.15 15.75
C ASN A 77 -8.05 -1.63 16.17
N ARG A 78 -8.15 -2.56 15.20
CA ARG A 78 -8.00 -4.00 15.47
C ARG A 78 -6.56 -4.35 15.81
N LEU A 79 -5.59 -3.80 15.08
CA LEU A 79 -4.17 -4.03 15.31
C LEU A 79 -3.74 -3.49 16.68
N GLU A 80 -4.14 -2.27 17.01
CA GLU A 80 -3.88 -1.64 18.32
C GLU A 80 -4.36 -2.54 19.47
N LYS A 81 -5.57 -3.09 19.37
CA LYS A 81 -6.09 -4.04 20.38
C LYS A 81 -5.28 -5.33 20.47
N LEU A 82 -4.74 -5.83 19.36
CA LEU A 82 -3.90 -7.04 19.37
C LEU A 82 -2.56 -6.78 20.05
N VAL A 83 -1.95 -5.63 19.79
CA VAL A 83 -0.64 -5.26 20.36
C VAL A 83 -0.78 -4.92 21.85
N ILE A 84 -1.73 -4.08 22.24
CA ILE A 84 -1.96 -3.71 23.66
C ILE A 84 -2.53 -4.89 24.44
N GLY A 85 -3.44 -5.67 23.84
CA GLY A 85 -4.01 -6.87 24.46
C GLY A 85 -3.01 -8.01 24.66
N SER A 86 -1.88 -8.02 23.94
CA SER A 86 -0.79 -8.97 24.15
C SER A 86 0.16 -8.60 25.30
N GLU A 87 0.10 -7.37 25.82
CA GLU A 87 0.98 -6.90 26.91
C GLU A 87 0.45 -7.21 28.32
N SER A 88 -0.72 -7.85 28.47
CA SER A 88 -1.36 -8.09 29.78
C SER A 88 -1.18 -9.50 30.37
N CYS A 89 -0.25 -10.30 29.85
CA CYS A 89 0.07 -11.64 30.37
C CYS A 89 1.58 -11.85 30.63
N GLU A 90 2.24 -10.91 31.28
CA GLU A 90 3.50 -11.15 32.00
C GLU A 90 3.41 -10.42 33.33
N ASN A 91 2.80 -11.05 34.34
CA ASN A 91 2.94 -10.79 35.79
C ASN A 91 1.83 -11.55 36.54
N ALA A 92 1.97 -12.87 36.68
CA ALA A 92 1.28 -13.67 37.70
C ALA A 92 2.14 -14.90 38.04
#